data_AF-A0A957ZSQ5-F1
#
_entry.id   AF-A0A957ZSQ5-F1
#
_cell.length_a   1.000
_cell.length_b   1.000
_cell.length_c   1.000
_cell.angle_alpha   90.00
_cell.angle_beta   90.00
_cell.angle_gamma   90.00
#
_symmetry.space_group_name_H-M   'P 1'
#
loop_
_entity.id
_entity.type
_entity.pdbx_description
1 polymer ?
#
loop_
_entity_poly.entity_id
_entity_poly.type
_entity_poly.pdbx_seq_one_letter_code
_entity_poly.pdbx_strand_id
1 'polypeptide(L)'
;FKGGTSLLLGAILGVIIANFTSMRIFAVIEAVAPNLVTNVPDAWDVALTGLMIGAVAKPIHDIIGILAQTKNILGYGAIRQREAAGAALAEGVLKLAQSDTESLIDVPGVGPTRLDTPLAGETTDADTTDAARAAMESYLALLRDRTAM
;
A
#
# COMPACT_ATOMS: atom_id res chain seq x y z
N PHE A 1 -20.86 25.29 4.56
CA PHE A 1 -20.05 26.33 5.23
C PHE A 1 -18.54 26.04 5.35
N LYS A 2 -18.04 24.79 5.38
CA LYS A 2 -16.59 24.47 5.55
C LYS A 2 -15.68 24.75 4.34
N GLY A 3 -16.22 24.77 3.12
CA GLY A 3 -15.42 24.89 1.90
C GLY A 3 -15.00 26.32 1.53
N GLY A 4 -15.93 27.27 1.65
CA GLY A 4 -15.72 28.66 1.22
C GLY A 4 -14.73 29.42 2.10
N THR A 5 -14.80 29.25 3.42
CA THR A 5 -13.89 29.90 4.37
C THR A 5 -12.45 29.41 4.22
N SER A 6 -12.24 28.13 3.94
CA SER A 6 -10.89 27.60 3.70
C SER A 6 -10.31 28.11 2.39
N LEU A 7 -11.14 28.29 1.36
CA LEU A 7 -10.73 28.86 0.07
C LEU A 7 -10.35 30.33 0.23
N LEU A 8 -11.16 31.10 0.97
CA LEU A 8 -10.92 32.52 1.23
C LEU A 8 -9.64 32.72 2.06
N LEU A 9 -9.45 31.90 3.10
CA LEU A 9 -8.23 31.93 3.91
C LEU A 9 -7.00 31.54 3.07
N GLY A 10 -7.11 30.49 2.24
CA GLY A 10 -6.06 30.08 1.32
C GLY A 10 -5.70 31.18 0.31
N ALA A 11 -6.71 31.87 -0.24
CA ALA A 11 -6.51 32.99 -1.15
C ALA A 11 -5.79 34.16 -0.48
N ILE A 12 -6.21 34.57 0.72
CA ILE A 12 -5.55 35.65 1.48
C ILE A 12 -4.09 35.27 1.77
N LEU A 13 -3.86 34.04 2.25
CA LEU A 13 -2.51 33.55 2.54
C LEU A 13 -1.66 33.50 1.27
N GLY A 14 -2.24 33.06 0.15
CA GLY A 14 -1.57 33.02 -1.14
C GLY A 14 -1.16 34.41 -1.63
N VAL A 15 -1.98 35.44 -1.46
CA VAL A 15 -1.63 36.84 -1.78
C VAL A 15 -0.48 37.34 -0.92
N ILE A 16 -0.47 37.02 0.37
CA ILE A 16 0.65 37.37 1.26
C ILE A 16 1.94 36.69 0.81
N ILE A 17 1.88 35.39 0.49
CA ILE A 17 3.04 34.60 0.02
C ILE A 17 3.55 35.12 -1.33
N ALA A 18 2.65 35.43 -2.27
CA ALA A 18 3.00 35.97 -3.58
C ALA A 18 3.71 37.32 -3.46
N ASN A 19 3.22 38.20 -2.57
CA ASN A 19 3.85 39.48 -2.31
C ASN A 19 5.24 39.31 -1.67
N PHE A 20 5.36 38.47 -0.62
CA PHE A 20 6.64 38.22 0.05
C PHE A 20 7.70 37.60 -0.87
N THR A 21 7.29 36.68 -1.74
CA THR A 21 8.18 35.97 -2.67
C THR A 21 8.42 36.77 -3.96
N SER A 22 7.77 37.93 -4.12
CA SER A 22 7.77 38.71 -5.38
C SER A 22 7.38 37.89 -6.61
N MET A 23 6.52 36.87 -6.42
CA MET A 23 6.04 36.02 -7.52
C MET A 23 4.97 36.79 -8.30
N ARG A 24 5.22 36.93 -9.60
CA ARG A 24 4.42 37.75 -10.51
C ARG A 24 4.19 37.01 -11.81
N ILE A 25 2.94 36.59 -12.04
CA ILE A 25 2.58 35.83 -13.22
C ILE A 25 2.61 36.71 -14.46
N PHE A 26 2.26 37.99 -14.34
CA PHE A 26 2.28 38.90 -15.48
C PHE A 26 3.69 39.22 -15.94
N ALA A 27 4.68 39.23 -15.05
CA ALA A 27 6.09 39.33 -15.45
C ALA A 27 6.53 38.14 -16.35
N VAL A 28 6.03 36.93 -16.07
CA VAL A 28 6.30 35.74 -16.89
C VAL A 28 5.52 35.80 -18.21
N ILE A 29 4.27 36.26 -18.18
CA ILE A 29 3.43 36.38 -19.37
C ILE A 29 3.98 37.47 -20.31
N GLU A 30 4.46 38.60 -19.79
CA GLU A 30 5.05 39.67 -20.59
C GLU A 30 6.30 39.21 -21.34
N ALA A 31 7.09 38.30 -20.76
CA ALA A 31 8.23 37.68 -21.43
C ALA A 31 7.83 36.81 -22.64
N VAL A 32 6.62 36.24 -22.63
CA VAL A 32 6.11 35.36 -23.70
C VAL A 32 5.21 36.12 -24.70
N ALA A 33 4.46 37.11 -24.22
CA ALA A 33 3.49 37.90 -24.97
C ALA A 33 3.63 39.39 -24.58
N PRO A 34 4.58 40.12 -25.21
CA PRO A 34 4.84 41.52 -24.88
C PRO A 34 3.61 42.40 -25.21
N ASN A 35 3.37 43.41 -24.37
CA ASN A 35 2.24 44.36 -24.44
C ASN A 35 0.84 43.80 -24.13
N LEU A 36 0.69 42.54 -23.74
CA LEU A 36 -0.62 42.00 -23.38
C LEU A 36 -1.12 42.55 -22.02
N VAL A 37 -0.18 42.86 -21.13
CA VAL A 37 -0.48 43.15 -19.71
C VAL A 37 0.04 44.52 -19.24
N THR A 38 0.53 45.35 -20.17
CA THR A 38 1.18 46.66 -19.91
C THR A 38 0.30 47.70 -19.20
N ASN A 39 -1.02 47.51 -19.17
CA ASN A 39 -1.96 48.42 -18.51
C ASN A 39 -2.55 47.86 -17.20
N VAL A 40 -2.06 46.73 -16.70
CA VAL A 40 -2.60 46.15 -15.46
C VAL A 40 -1.77 46.62 -14.26
N PRO A 41 -2.40 47.22 -13.23
CA PRO A 41 -1.67 47.64 -12.04
C PRO A 41 -1.00 46.46 -11.33
N ASP A 42 0.21 46.66 -10.85
CA ASP A 42 1.01 45.69 -10.10
C ASP A 42 0.27 44.95 -8.98
N ALA A 43 -0.61 45.66 -8.26
CA ALA A 43 -1.40 45.09 -7.19
C ALA A 43 -2.35 43.97 -7.68
N TRP A 44 -2.82 44.05 -8.92
CA TRP A 44 -3.67 43.02 -9.53
C TRP A 44 -2.89 41.77 -9.91
N ASP A 45 -1.65 41.91 -10.36
CA ASP A 45 -0.77 40.76 -10.62
C ASP A 45 -0.52 39.95 -9.34
N VAL A 46 -0.18 40.65 -8.25
CA VAL A 46 0.07 40.03 -6.94
C VAL A 46 -1.21 39.38 -6.39
N ALA A 47 -2.36 40.06 -6.52
CA ALA A 47 -3.64 39.51 -6.08
C ALA A 47 -4.04 38.26 -6.87
N LEU A 48 -3.89 38.27 -8.20
CA LEU A 48 -4.24 37.14 -9.06
C LEU A 48 -3.29 35.96 -8.85
N THR A 49 -1.99 36.23 -8.80
CA THR A 49 -0.94 35.22 -8.55
C THR A 49 -1.18 34.57 -7.19
N GLY A 50 -1.44 35.37 -6.17
CA GLY A 50 -1.76 34.89 -4.84
C GLY A 50 -3.05 34.09 -4.74
N LEU A 51 -4.11 34.54 -5.42
CA LEU A 51 -5.37 33.80 -5.52
C LEU A 51 -5.14 32.42 -6.14
N MET A 52 -4.36 32.34 -7.23
CA MET A 52 -4.05 31.07 -7.89
C MET A 52 -3.29 30.12 -6.96
N ILE A 53 -2.24 30.61 -6.30
CA ILE A 53 -1.48 29.82 -5.30
C ILE A 53 -2.40 29.34 -4.17
N GLY A 54 -3.22 30.24 -3.64
CA GLY A 54 -4.17 29.96 -2.56
C GLY A 54 -5.26 28.96 -2.94
N ALA A 55 -5.77 29.02 -4.17
CA ALA A 55 -6.76 28.08 -4.69
C ALA A 55 -6.19 26.67 -4.87
N VAL A 56 -4.93 26.57 -5.27
CA VAL A 56 -4.22 25.29 -5.47
C VAL A 56 -3.84 24.62 -4.14
N ALA A 57 -3.77 25.36 -3.04
CA ALA A 57 -3.42 24.81 -1.73
C ALA A 57 -4.36 23.69 -1.26
N LYS A 58 -5.66 23.80 -1.56
CA LYS A 58 -6.67 22.81 -1.14
C LYS A 58 -6.55 21.45 -1.85
N PRO A 59 -6.50 21.36 -3.19
CA PRO A 59 -6.28 20.09 -3.87
C PRO A 59 -4.95 19.44 -3.50
N ILE A 60 -3.87 20.22 -3.28
CA ILE A 60 -2.58 19.68 -2.80
C ILE A 60 -2.76 19.02 -1.42
N HIS A 61 -3.42 19.71 -0.48
CA HIS A 61 -3.71 19.16 0.83
C HIS A 61 -4.51 17.85 0.73
N ASP A 62 -5.53 17.80 -0.14
CA ASP A 62 -6.37 16.62 -0.31
C ASP A 62 -5.58 15.44 -0.91
N ILE A 63 -4.67 15.68 -1.86
CA ILE A 63 -3.77 14.65 -2.40
C ILE A 63 -2.87 14.09 -1.31
N ILE A 64 -2.30 14.94 -0.46
CA ILE A 64 -1.49 14.51 0.69
C ILE A 64 -2.33 13.67 1.65
N GLY A 65 -3.58 14.07 1.89
CA GLY A 65 -4.53 13.30 2.69
C GLY A 65 -4.79 11.90 2.11
N ILE A 66 -5.00 11.79 0.81
CA ILE A 66 -5.21 10.50 0.11
C ILE A 66 -3.97 9.61 0.20
N LEU A 67 -2.77 10.17 0.01
CA LEU A 67 -1.51 9.44 0.16
C LEU A 67 -1.34 8.90 1.59
N ALA A 68 -1.64 9.73 2.59
CA ALA A 68 -1.59 9.32 4.00
C ALA A 68 -2.60 8.21 4.31
N GLN A 69 -3.82 8.29 3.77
CA GLN A 69 -4.83 7.24 3.92
C GLN A 69 -4.41 5.94 3.24
N THR A 70 -3.85 6.02 2.03
CA THR A 70 -3.32 4.85 1.30
C THR A 70 -2.24 4.15 2.12
N LYS A 71 -1.30 4.90 2.71
CA LYS A 71 -0.27 4.35 3.60
C LYS A 71 -0.88 3.64 4.81
N ASN A 72 -1.89 4.24 5.44
CA ASN A 72 -2.55 3.65 6.59
C ASN A 72 -3.27 2.35 6.23
N ILE A 73 -3.99 2.30 5.11
CA ILE A 73 -4.66 1.09 4.62
C ILE A 73 -3.64 -0.04 4.39
N LEU A 74 -2.49 0.29 3.79
CA LEU A 74 -1.42 -0.68 3.58
C LEU A 74 -0.83 -1.18 4.91
N GLY A 75 -0.68 -0.28 5.90
CA GLY A 75 -0.27 -0.63 7.26
C GLY A 75 -1.25 -1.56 7.97
N TYR A 76 -2.55 -1.29 7.91
CA TYR A 76 -3.59 -2.16 8.48
C TYR A 76 -3.69 -3.51 7.76
N GLY A 77 -3.46 -3.55 6.45
CA GLY A 77 -3.39 -4.80 5.68
C GLY A 77 -2.24 -5.70 6.12
N ALA A 78 -1.05 -5.12 6.37
CA ALA A 78 0.11 -5.86 6.87
C ALA A 78 -0.12 -6.41 8.30
N ILE A 79 -0.82 -5.67 9.16
CA ILE A 79 -1.21 -6.14 10.49
C ILE A 79 -2.22 -7.29 10.36
N ARG A 80 -3.24 -7.15 9.51
CA ARG A 80 -4.26 -8.19 9.31
C ARG A 80 -3.70 -9.47 8.68
N GLN A 81 -2.68 -9.37 7.83
CA GLN A 81 -1.94 -10.54 7.33
C GLN A 81 -1.13 -11.23 8.43
N ARG A 82 -0.53 -10.47 9.36
CA ARG A 82 0.15 -11.03 10.54
C ARG A 82 -0.83 -11.67 11.52
N GLU A 83 -2.01 -11.09 11.71
CA GLU A 83 -3.07 -11.67 12.53
C GLU A 83 -3.65 -12.94 11.90
N ALA A 84 -3.89 -12.96 10.58
CA ALA A 84 -4.35 -14.15 9.87
C ALA A 84 -3.29 -15.26 9.87
N ALA A 85 -2.01 -14.91 9.69
CA ALA A 85 -0.90 -15.87 9.80
C ALA A 85 -0.72 -16.38 11.24
N GLY A 86 -0.91 -15.52 12.24
CA GLY A 86 -0.89 -15.90 13.66
C GLY A 86 -2.05 -16.82 14.03
N ALA A 87 -3.25 -16.55 13.52
CA ALA A 87 -4.42 -17.40 13.71
C ALA A 87 -4.25 -18.77 13.03
N ALA A 88 -3.69 -18.80 11.81
CA ALA A 88 -3.39 -20.05 11.11
C ALA A 88 -2.33 -20.90 11.83
N LEU A 89 -1.32 -20.26 12.43
CA LEU A 89 -0.32 -20.96 13.26
C LEU A 89 -0.93 -21.50 14.55
N ALA A 90 -1.79 -20.74 15.23
CA ALA A 90 -2.46 -21.19 16.45
C ALA A 90 -3.39 -22.38 16.19
N GLU A 91 -4.14 -22.36 15.09
CA GLU A 91 -4.98 -23.47 14.66
C GLU A 91 -4.14 -24.71 14.31
N GLY A 92 -3.00 -24.52 13.64
CA GLY A 92 -2.05 -25.59 13.36
C GLY A 92 -1.51 -26.25 14.63
N VAL A 93 -1.16 -25.45 15.65
CA VAL A 93 -0.71 -25.96 16.97
C VAL A 93 -1.83 -26.68 17.70
N LEU A 94 -3.05 -26.13 17.69
CA LEU A 94 -4.21 -26.76 18.33
C LEU A 94 -4.53 -28.12 17.71
N LYS A 95 -4.51 -28.20 16.37
CA LYS A 95 -4.74 -29.44 15.63
C LYS A 95 -3.64 -30.47 15.86
N LEU A 96 -2.38 -30.04 16.02
CA LEU A 96 -1.27 -30.92 16.38
C LEU A 96 -1.45 -31.49 17.79
N ALA A 97 -1.83 -30.65 18.76
CA ALA A 97 -2.10 -31.08 20.14
C ALA A 97 -3.32 -32.01 20.25
N GLN A 98 -4.38 -31.75 19.47
CA GLN A 98 -5.54 -32.64 19.38
C GLN A 98 -5.16 -33.97 18.73
N SER A 99 -4.38 -33.96 17.65
CA SER A 99 -3.87 -35.19 17.02
C SER A 99 -2.99 -36.01 17.97
N ASP A 100 -2.16 -35.37 18.80
CA ASP A 100 -1.34 -36.07 19.79
C ASP A 100 -2.20 -36.71 20.90
N THR A 101 -3.37 -36.11 21.19
CA THR A 101 -4.33 -36.63 22.17
C THR A 101 -5.22 -37.74 21.59
N GLU A 102 -5.58 -37.65 20.31
CA GLU A 102 -6.39 -38.67 19.60
C GLU A 102 -5.56 -39.90 19.17
N SER A 103 -4.23 -39.77 19.08
CA SER A 103 -3.27 -40.87 18.83
C SER A 103 -3.08 -41.82 20.03
N LEU A 104 -3.69 -41.51 21.17
CA LEU A 104 -3.71 -42.34 22.36
C LEU A 104 -4.97 -43.22 22.38
N ILE A 105 -4.85 -44.43 21.83
CA ILE A 105 -5.89 -45.45 22.00
C ILE A 105 -5.70 -46.12 23.37
N ASP A 106 -6.75 -46.07 24.19
CA ASP A 106 -6.77 -46.76 25.48
C ASP A 106 -7.07 -48.25 25.26
N VAL A 107 -6.03 -49.08 25.35
CA VAL A 107 -6.14 -50.52 25.21
C VAL A 107 -6.49 -51.12 26.58
N PRO A 108 -7.63 -51.83 26.73
CA PRO A 108 -8.06 -52.36 28.02
C PRO A 108 -7.00 -53.27 28.65
N GLY A 109 -6.46 -52.83 29.80
CA GLY A 109 -5.50 -53.59 30.61
C GLY A 109 -4.02 -53.22 30.48
N VAL A 110 -3.62 -52.28 29.59
CA VAL A 110 -2.20 -51.90 29.40
C VAL A 110 -1.93 -50.40 29.58
N GLY A 111 -2.98 -49.56 29.60
CA GLY A 111 -2.82 -48.11 29.70
C GLY A 111 -2.40 -47.47 28.37
N PRO A 112 -2.28 -46.13 28.35
CA PRO A 112 -2.13 -45.35 27.11
C PRO A 112 -0.90 -45.77 26.30
N THR A 113 -1.12 -46.33 25.11
CA THR A 113 -0.05 -46.83 24.22
C THR A 113 -0.07 -46.06 22.90
N ARG A 114 1.08 -45.51 22.47
CA ARG A 114 1.21 -44.84 21.17
C ARG A 114 1.16 -45.88 20.05
N LEU A 115 0.38 -45.63 19.01
CA LEU A 115 0.38 -46.45 17.80
C LEU A 115 1.63 -46.15 16.96
N ASP A 116 2.60 -47.07 16.94
CA ASP A 116 3.61 -47.08 15.88
C ASP A 116 2.92 -47.45 14.56
N THR A 117 2.88 -46.49 13.65
CA THR A 117 2.40 -46.71 12.28
C THR A 117 3.45 -47.54 11.54
N PRO A 118 3.09 -48.64 10.87
CA PRO A 118 4.05 -49.44 10.12
C PRO A 118 4.48 -48.68 8.86
N LEU A 119 5.69 -48.14 8.88
CA LEU A 119 6.38 -47.67 7.68
C LEU A 119 6.77 -48.90 6.84
N ALA A 120 5.82 -49.41 6.07
CA ALA A 120 6.10 -50.31 4.96
C ALA A 120 6.60 -49.49 3.78
N GLY A 121 7.90 -49.56 3.48
CA GLY A 121 8.45 -49.06 2.22
C GLY A 121 9.81 -48.39 2.37
N GLU A 122 10.84 -49.18 2.65
CA GLU A 122 12.21 -48.83 2.29
C GLU A 122 12.29 -48.76 0.76
N THR A 123 12.51 -47.57 0.20
CA THR A 123 13.47 -47.28 -0.88
C THR A 123 13.30 -45.85 -1.42
N THR A 124 14.41 -45.10 -1.41
CA THR A 124 14.73 -43.99 -2.34
C THR A 124 14.33 -42.57 -1.92
N ASP A 125 15.16 -41.96 -1.07
CA ASP A 125 15.31 -40.51 -0.84
C ASP A 125 15.80 -39.70 -2.07
N ALA A 126 15.48 -40.12 -3.31
CA ALA A 126 15.99 -39.47 -4.53
C ALA A 126 14.96 -38.65 -5.32
N ASP A 127 13.65 -38.76 -5.05
CA ASP A 127 12.64 -38.30 -6.04
C ASP A 127 11.90 -36.99 -5.66
N THR A 128 12.07 -36.48 -4.44
CA THR A 128 11.38 -35.23 -4.03
C THR A 128 11.95 -33.98 -4.72
N THR A 129 13.24 -34.02 -5.07
CA THR A 129 13.95 -32.90 -5.69
C THR A 129 13.61 -32.76 -7.17
N ASP A 130 13.45 -33.89 -7.87
CA ASP A 130 13.13 -33.93 -9.29
C ASP A 130 11.67 -33.57 -9.53
N ALA A 131 10.75 -34.02 -8.66
CA ALA A 131 9.35 -33.59 -8.67
C ALA A 131 9.19 -32.07 -8.44
N ALA A 132 9.95 -31.52 -7.49
CA ALA A 132 9.95 -30.07 -7.22
C ALA A 132 10.53 -29.27 -8.39
N ARG A 133 11.56 -29.80 -9.07
CA ARG A 133 12.18 -29.17 -10.23
C ARG A 133 11.26 -29.17 -11.45
N ALA A 134 10.57 -30.28 -11.71
CA ALA A 134 9.58 -30.39 -12.80
C ALA A 134 8.39 -29.43 -12.61
N ALA A 135 7.93 -29.26 -11.36
CA ALA A 135 6.88 -28.29 -11.02
C ALA A 135 7.35 -26.83 -11.22
N MET A 136 8.60 -26.53 -10.85
CA MET A 136 9.21 -25.21 -11.05
C MET A 136 9.38 -24.86 -12.54
N GLU A 137 9.84 -25.82 -13.35
CA GLU A 137 10.01 -25.62 -14.80
C GLU A 137 8.68 -25.41 -15.51
N SER A 138 7.63 -26.13 -15.09
CA SER A 138 6.27 -25.94 -15.60
C SER A 138 5.71 -24.55 -15.26
N TYR A 139 6.00 -24.05 -14.06
CA TYR A 139 5.59 -22.72 -13.62
C TYR A 139 6.35 -21.60 -14.37
N LEU A 140 7.65 -21.77 -14.61
CA LEU A 140 8.46 -20.83 -15.39
C LEU A 140 8.04 -20.79 -16.87
N ALA A 141 7.67 -21.93 -17.45
CA ALA A 141 7.15 -21.98 -18.83
C ALA A 141 5.85 -21.17 -18.98
N LEU A 142 4.93 -21.30 -18.00
CA LEU A 142 3.66 -20.57 -17.98
C LEU A 142 3.87 -19.05 -17.82
N LEU A 143 4.83 -18.64 -16.96
CA LEU A 143 5.22 -17.24 -16.83
C LEU A 143 5.79 -16.67 -18.12
N ARG A 144 6.67 -17.43 -18.80
CA ARG A 144 7.30 -16.99 -20.05
C ARG A 144 6.27 -16.78 -21.16
N ASP A 145 5.31 -17.69 -21.30
CA ASP A 145 4.22 -17.61 -22.28
C ASP A 145 3.33 -16.38 -22.03
N ARG A 146 3.06 -16.04 -20.76
CA ARG A 146 2.30 -14.83 -20.40
C ARG A 146 3.03 -13.51 -20.62
N THR A 147 4.36 -13.50 -20.54
CA THR A 147 5.16 -12.27 -20.72
C THR A 147 5.59 -12.02 -22.17
N ALA A 148 5.46 -13.01 -23.05
CA ALA A 148 5.82 -12.91 -24.46
C ALA A 148 4.67 -12.47 -25.36
N MET A 149 3.50 -12.16 -24.78
CA MET A 149 2.32 -11.58 -25.44
C MET A 149 2.22 -10.09 -25.12
#